data_AF-A0A846TXV5-F1
#
_entry.id   AF-A0A846TXV5-F1
#
_cell.length_a   1.000
_cell.length_b   1.000
_cell.length_c   1.000
_cell.angle_alpha   90.00
_cell.angle_beta   90.00
_cell.angle_gamma   90.00
#
_symmetry.space_group_name_H-M   'P 1'
#
loop_
_entity.id
_entity.type
_entity.pdbx_description
1 polymer ?
#
loop_
_entity_poly.entity_id
_entity_poly.type
_entity_poly.pdbx_seq_one_letter_code
_entity_poly.pdbx_strand_id
1 'polypeptide(L)'
;MSLHPIVYIRGYAMTEAERNETAADPFCGFNVGSTVYRATPDKTARADKFVFESPVLRLVTDYGYRHVYQNGADILDPDWAPAPGPNGEKREGIPAQSVVVYRYYDDGSGVLGDGKAKSIEAYAQGLSDLILRIKALVGAWRNADGTTPDPDRFRCYLVAHSMGGLVARAFLQNPKLGHPDARRSVDKLFTFATPHNGIDVGGINVPSWLSAAESNTFNRERMADFLDMADIAKANGDRVDFIPEDVLGADRIFCMVGTNRGDYEVAQGVVRAFVGHGSDGLVRIANASLWGVDRTTLRPTRPVATAYAYRSHSGHFGIVNSEEAFQNLVRFLFGDLRVDIWVDIEALRLPAALEDQAGKVDALYQFELLAAARGKRWFLSRRVAEEDSPACRTQRQLVAPERPEDASIYMSTVFLSNRARVNTDRPSLAYAMTFAARVPDYQVEKRFWPDQHYEGGNLFRDTAIIEMTPPQAPGDEWAVKYNWLSKSDGVATKKLRYSELVGNAVKIEIPFDNPKKPGITGKIRLVVRPWNTGS
;
A
#
# COMPACT_ATOMS: atom_id res chain seq x y z
N MET A 1 -1.84 -3.32 22.57
CA MET A 1 -2.23 -2.67 21.30
C MET A 1 -2.44 -1.20 21.59
N SER A 2 -1.43 -0.38 21.35
CA SER A 2 -1.58 1.08 21.46
C SER A 2 -2.34 1.64 20.27
N LEU A 3 -3.34 2.45 20.58
CA LEU A 3 -4.19 3.14 19.60
C LEU A 3 -3.80 4.61 19.58
N HIS A 4 -3.41 5.08 18.40
CA HIS A 4 -2.96 6.44 18.16
C HIS A 4 -3.94 7.17 17.24
N PRO A 5 -3.96 8.52 17.25
CA PRO A 5 -4.83 9.26 16.34
C PRO A 5 -4.49 8.91 14.89
N ILE A 6 -5.50 8.77 14.06
CA ILE A 6 -5.37 8.59 12.62
C ILE A 6 -5.61 9.94 11.97
N VAL A 7 -4.61 10.47 11.27
CA VAL A 7 -4.72 11.67 10.44
C VAL A 7 -4.92 11.23 9.00
N TYR A 8 -6.12 11.44 8.47
CA TYR A 8 -6.44 11.18 7.07
C TYR A 8 -6.07 12.38 6.20
N ILE A 9 -5.31 12.14 5.13
CA ILE A 9 -4.82 13.16 4.20
C ILE A 9 -5.33 12.79 2.81
N ARG A 10 -6.39 13.48 2.35
CA ARG A 10 -7.01 13.18 1.05
C ARG A 10 -6.05 13.50 -0.11
N GLY A 11 -6.27 12.83 -1.23
CA GLY A 11 -5.66 13.07 -2.53
C GLY A 11 -6.10 14.32 -3.28
N TYR A 12 -5.51 14.49 -4.46
CA TYR A 12 -5.70 15.62 -5.38
C TYR A 12 -7.18 15.81 -5.78
N ALA A 13 -7.66 17.05 -5.71
CA ALA A 13 -8.90 17.51 -6.33
C ALA A 13 -8.52 18.49 -7.45
N MET A 14 -8.72 18.05 -8.69
CA MET A 14 -8.14 18.61 -9.92
C MET A 14 -8.71 19.99 -10.26
N THR A 15 -10.00 20.17 -10.03
CA THR A 15 -10.70 21.41 -10.38
C THR A 15 -11.15 22.13 -9.12
N GLU A 16 -11.42 23.43 -9.24
CA GLU A 16 -12.08 24.16 -8.15
C GLU A 16 -13.40 23.49 -7.76
N ALA A 17 -14.17 22.97 -8.72
CA ALA A 17 -15.40 22.22 -8.45
C ALA A 17 -15.14 20.96 -7.60
N GLU A 18 -14.12 20.17 -7.92
CA GLU A 18 -13.75 19.00 -7.12
C GLU A 18 -13.22 19.38 -5.73
N ARG A 19 -12.53 20.53 -5.61
CA ARG A 19 -12.13 21.09 -4.31
C ARG A 19 -13.36 21.51 -3.51
N ASN A 20 -14.35 22.12 -4.15
CA ASN A 20 -15.61 22.51 -3.52
C ASN A 20 -16.40 21.29 -3.05
N GLU A 21 -16.51 20.23 -3.86
CA GLU A 21 -17.13 18.97 -3.46
C GLU A 21 -16.39 18.32 -2.28
N THR A 22 -15.06 18.37 -2.30
CA THR A 22 -14.22 17.84 -1.22
C THR A 22 -14.37 18.64 0.08
N ALA A 23 -14.42 19.97 -0.01
CA ALA A 23 -14.65 20.86 1.12
C ALA A 23 -16.07 20.69 1.69
N ALA A 24 -17.07 20.43 0.84
CA ALA A 24 -18.45 20.17 1.25
C ALA A 24 -18.65 18.80 1.93
N ASP A 25 -17.68 17.87 1.84
CA ASP A 25 -17.72 16.57 2.52
C ASP A 25 -16.95 16.64 3.85
N PRO A 26 -17.61 16.44 5.01
CA PRO A 26 -16.97 16.48 6.32
C PRO A 26 -15.79 15.52 6.47
N PHE A 27 -15.80 14.37 5.79
CA PHE A 27 -14.72 13.40 5.92
C PHE A 27 -13.83 13.31 4.68
N CYS A 28 -13.99 14.24 3.73
CA CYS A 28 -13.19 14.29 2.52
C CYS A 28 -13.11 12.89 1.86
N GLY A 29 -14.24 12.20 1.74
CA GLY A 29 -14.41 10.87 1.14
C GLY A 29 -14.04 9.67 2.02
N PHE A 30 -13.47 9.87 3.21
CA PHE A 30 -13.09 8.74 4.09
C PHE A 30 -14.30 8.05 4.75
N ASN A 31 -15.47 8.69 4.70
CA ASN A 31 -16.80 8.18 5.06
C ASN A 31 -17.53 7.50 3.89
N VAL A 32 -16.94 7.42 2.69
CA VAL A 32 -17.58 6.83 1.51
C VAL A 32 -17.30 5.33 1.46
N GLY A 33 -18.37 4.54 1.30
CA GLY A 33 -18.33 3.09 1.11
C GLY A 33 -18.55 2.65 -0.34
N SER A 34 -18.90 1.38 -0.52
CA SER A 34 -19.32 0.81 -1.81
C SER A 34 -20.35 -0.30 -1.60
N THR A 35 -21.26 -0.49 -2.55
CA THR A 35 -22.32 -1.53 -2.49
C THR A 35 -22.21 -2.56 -3.61
N VAL A 36 -21.21 -2.46 -4.48
CA VAL A 36 -21.12 -3.20 -5.74
C VAL A 36 -20.09 -4.33 -5.66
N TYR A 37 -20.52 -5.57 -5.93
CA TYR A 37 -19.66 -6.74 -6.13
C TYR A 37 -19.80 -7.26 -7.55
N ARG A 38 -18.68 -7.60 -8.19
CA ARG A 38 -18.66 -7.84 -9.64
C ARG A 38 -19.09 -9.25 -10.08
N ALA A 39 -19.22 -10.20 -9.17
CA ALA A 39 -19.51 -11.58 -9.55
C ALA A 39 -20.92 -11.97 -9.13
N THR A 40 -21.75 -12.36 -10.11
CA THR A 40 -23.00 -13.11 -9.92
C THR A 40 -22.91 -14.46 -10.62
N PRO A 41 -23.52 -15.53 -10.07
CA PRO A 41 -23.59 -16.83 -10.75
C PRO A 41 -24.39 -16.81 -12.06
N ASP A 42 -25.39 -15.93 -12.16
CA ASP A 42 -26.21 -15.72 -13.35
C ASP A 42 -25.71 -14.50 -14.13
N LYS A 43 -25.24 -14.74 -15.37
CA LYS A 43 -24.72 -13.70 -16.28
C LYS A 43 -25.79 -12.72 -16.76
N THR A 44 -27.06 -13.04 -16.56
CA THR A 44 -28.20 -12.18 -16.89
C THR A 44 -28.73 -11.43 -15.66
N ALA A 45 -28.26 -11.77 -14.46
CA ALA A 45 -28.62 -11.07 -13.24
C ALA A 45 -27.83 -9.76 -13.07
N ARG A 46 -28.41 -8.85 -12.30
CA ARG A 46 -27.72 -7.63 -11.84
C ARG A 46 -26.56 -8.03 -10.91
N ALA A 47 -25.52 -7.19 -10.85
CA ALA A 47 -24.39 -7.34 -9.94
C ALA A 47 -24.86 -7.66 -8.49
N ASP A 48 -24.15 -8.57 -7.81
CA ASP A 48 -24.43 -8.91 -6.42
C ASP A 48 -24.09 -7.73 -5.51
N LYS A 49 -24.92 -7.53 -4.49
CA LYS A 49 -24.69 -6.49 -3.48
C LYS A 49 -23.64 -6.96 -2.49
N PHE A 50 -22.53 -6.24 -2.39
CA PHE A 50 -21.59 -6.36 -1.27
C PHE A 50 -21.42 -4.98 -0.65
N VAL A 51 -21.81 -4.86 0.62
CA VAL A 51 -21.72 -3.58 1.32
C VAL A 51 -20.39 -3.51 2.04
N PHE A 52 -19.58 -2.52 1.68
CA PHE A 52 -18.50 -1.99 2.48
C PHE A 52 -18.91 -0.59 2.94
N GLU A 53 -19.02 -0.37 4.24
CA GLU A 53 -19.73 0.77 4.78
C GLU A 53 -18.93 2.08 4.68
N SER A 54 -17.64 2.04 5.00
CA SER A 54 -16.60 3.06 4.78
C SER A 54 -15.45 2.85 5.77
N PRO A 55 -14.26 3.38 5.48
CA PRO A 55 -13.17 3.37 6.46
C PRO A 55 -13.53 4.02 7.80
N VAL A 56 -14.16 5.21 7.81
CA VAL A 56 -14.55 5.90 9.05
C VAL A 56 -15.52 5.05 9.87
N LEU A 57 -16.61 4.56 9.26
CA LEU A 57 -17.59 3.79 10.02
C LEU A 57 -16.96 2.54 10.61
N ARG A 58 -16.15 1.83 9.84
CA ARG A 58 -15.48 0.60 10.31
C ARG A 58 -14.42 0.86 11.37
N LEU A 59 -13.69 1.98 11.32
CA LEU A 59 -12.79 2.38 12.42
C LEU A 59 -13.57 2.66 13.70
N VAL A 60 -14.72 3.32 13.59
CA VAL A 60 -15.61 3.60 14.73
C VAL A 60 -16.20 2.32 15.30
N THR A 61 -16.81 1.47 14.46
CA THR A 61 -17.56 0.28 14.91
C THR A 61 -16.65 -0.86 15.34
N ASP A 62 -15.57 -1.12 14.59
CA ASP A 62 -14.77 -2.33 14.80
C ASP A 62 -13.63 -2.11 15.78
N TYR A 63 -13.14 -0.86 15.88
CA TYR A 63 -11.98 -0.51 16.69
C TYR A 63 -12.34 0.45 17.82
N GLY A 64 -13.42 1.23 17.73
CA GLY A 64 -13.84 2.20 18.76
C GLY A 64 -13.33 3.62 18.55
N TYR A 65 -12.85 3.93 17.34
CA TYR A 65 -12.37 5.28 17.02
C TYR A 65 -13.50 6.31 17.07
N ARG A 66 -13.15 7.58 17.23
CA ARG A 66 -14.09 8.71 17.27
C ARG A 66 -13.67 9.81 16.31
N HIS A 67 -14.62 10.45 15.64
CA HIS A 67 -14.32 11.71 14.94
C HIS A 67 -14.17 12.86 15.94
N VAL A 68 -13.55 13.95 15.50
CA VAL A 68 -13.27 15.12 16.35
C VAL A 68 -14.24 16.28 16.17
N TYR A 69 -15.10 16.24 15.15
CA TYR A 69 -16.10 17.29 14.91
C TYR A 69 -17.09 17.42 16.06
N GLN A 70 -17.37 18.65 16.47
CA GLN A 70 -18.31 18.98 17.54
C GLN A 70 -19.13 20.21 17.17
N ASN A 71 -20.45 20.12 17.27
CA ASN A 71 -21.39 21.22 16.97
C ASN A 71 -21.15 21.91 15.61
N GLY A 72 -20.67 21.18 14.61
CA GLY A 72 -20.37 21.70 13.28
C GLY A 72 -18.96 22.27 13.09
N ALA A 73 -18.13 22.31 14.14
CA ALA A 73 -16.76 22.81 14.11
C ALA A 73 -15.72 21.67 14.07
N ASP A 74 -14.55 21.95 13.48
CA ASP A 74 -13.32 21.15 13.51
C ASP A 74 -12.32 21.67 14.56
N ILE A 75 -11.35 20.86 14.96
CA ILE A 75 -10.38 21.16 16.03
C ILE A 75 -9.47 22.37 15.77
N LEU A 76 -9.46 22.86 14.53
CA LEU A 76 -8.75 24.07 14.10
C LEU A 76 -9.63 25.33 14.20
N ASP A 77 -10.94 25.18 14.31
CA ASP A 77 -11.86 26.31 14.37
C ASP A 77 -11.81 27.01 15.74
N PRO A 78 -11.90 28.34 15.80
CA PRO A 78 -11.79 29.11 17.06
C PRO A 78 -12.86 28.77 18.11
N ASP A 79 -14.05 28.38 17.66
CA ASP A 79 -15.21 28.07 18.50
C ASP A 79 -15.36 26.58 18.82
N TRP A 80 -14.44 25.73 18.34
CA TRP A 80 -14.45 24.33 18.67
C TRP A 80 -14.23 24.09 20.16
N ALA A 81 -15.09 23.25 20.73
CA ALA A 81 -14.97 22.74 22.09
C ALA A 81 -15.24 21.23 22.10
N PRO A 82 -14.54 20.46 22.96
CA PRO A 82 -14.76 19.02 23.06
C PRO A 82 -16.18 18.72 23.57
N ALA A 83 -16.71 17.56 23.17
CA ALA A 83 -18.00 17.09 23.66
C ALA A 83 -17.99 17.03 25.20
N PRO A 84 -19.03 17.53 25.88
CA PRO A 84 -19.18 17.28 27.30
C PRO A 84 -19.29 15.78 27.54
N GLY A 85 -18.94 15.35 28.74
CA GLY A 85 -19.10 13.95 29.07
C GLY A 85 -20.55 13.54 29.31
N PRO A 86 -20.79 12.24 29.57
CA PRO A 86 -22.14 11.68 29.74
C PRO A 86 -23.00 12.41 30.79
N ASN A 87 -22.37 13.05 31.77
CA ASN A 87 -23.05 13.76 32.86
C ASN A 87 -23.01 15.29 32.68
N GLY A 88 -22.65 15.77 31.49
CA GLY A 88 -22.53 17.19 31.19
C GLY A 88 -21.23 17.83 31.72
N GLU A 89 -20.27 17.02 32.21
CA GLU A 89 -19.01 17.55 32.71
C GLU A 89 -18.17 18.13 31.58
N LYS A 90 -17.53 19.27 31.83
CA LYS A 90 -16.58 19.86 30.88
C LYS A 90 -15.43 18.90 30.67
N ARG A 91 -15.09 18.66 29.41
CA ARG A 91 -13.91 17.90 29.01
C ARG A 91 -12.90 18.82 28.37
N GLU A 92 -11.65 18.37 28.37
CA GLU A 92 -10.57 19.00 27.64
C GLU A 92 -10.00 17.99 26.65
N GLY A 93 -9.55 18.49 25.51
CA GLY A 93 -8.82 17.66 24.56
C GLY A 93 -9.65 16.63 23.79
N ILE A 94 -8.96 15.67 23.20
CA ILE A 94 -9.54 14.55 22.43
C ILE A 94 -8.87 13.22 22.83
N PRO A 95 -9.57 12.08 22.80
CA PRO A 95 -8.94 10.80 23.12
C PRO A 95 -7.86 10.46 22.08
N ALA A 96 -6.81 9.73 22.47
CA ALA A 96 -5.80 9.24 21.53
C ALA A 96 -6.42 8.39 20.39
N GLN A 97 -7.56 7.75 20.64
CA GLN A 97 -8.28 6.96 19.64
C GLN A 97 -9.22 7.82 18.78
N SER A 98 -8.66 8.80 18.08
CA SER A 98 -9.42 9.75 17.24
C SER A 98 -9.09 9.62 15.76
N VAL A 99 -10.06 9.87 14.89
CA VAL A 99 -9.88 10.08 13.44
C VAL A 99 -9.99 11.58 13.19
N VAL A 100 -8.95 12.14 12.61
CA VAL A 100 -8.84 13.55 12.23
C VAL A 100 -8.64 13.61 10.72
N VAL A 101 -9.35 14.50 10.06
CA VAL A 101 -9.21 14.74 8.62
C VAL A 101 -8.39 16.01 8.44
N TYR A 102 -7.31 15.95 7.68
CA TYR A 102 -6.56 17.15 7.34
C TYR A 102 -7.26 17.88 6.20
N ARG A 103 -8.07 18.89 6.55
CA ARG A 103 -8.97 19.61 5.63
C ARG A 103 -8.30 20.75 4.86
N TYR A 104 -7.10 20.51 4.31
CA TYR A 104 -6.30 21.54 3.65
C TYR A 104 -6.89 22.10 2.34
N TYR A 105 -7.98 21.52 1.83
CA TYR A 105 -8.68 22.06 0.67
C TYR A 105 -9.64 23.19 1.01
N ASP A 106 -10.04 23.34 2.27
CA ASP A 106 -11.04 24.34 2.66
C ASP A 106 -10.58 25.74 2.24
N ASP A 107 -9.34 26.13 2.59
CA ASP A 107 -8.71 27.42 2.21
C ASP A 107 -8.54 27.62 0.70
N GLY A 108 -8.41 26.54 -0.07
CA GLY A 108 -8.23 26.57 -1.53
C GLY A 108 -9.51 26.30 -2.33
N SER A 109 -10.64 26.14 -1.64
CA SER A 109 -11.96 25.96 -2.24
C SER A 109 -12.61 27.32 -2.51
N GLY A 110 -13.48 27.41 -3.51
CA GLY A 110 -14.30 28.60 -3.75
C GLY A 110 -15.49 28.73 -2.79
N VAL A 111 -15.77 27.70 -1.97
CA VAL A 111 -16.87 27.68 -1.00
C VAL A 111 -16.45 28.17 0.39
N LEU A 112 -15.25 27.83 0.84
CA LEU A 112 -14.73 28.19 2.19
C LEU A 112 -13.48 29.06 2.14
N GLY A 113 -12.85 29.21 0.97
CA GLY A 113 -11.54 29.84 0.82
C GLY A 113 -11.43 30.77 -0.38
N ASP A 114 -10.22 30.88 -0.95
CA ASP A 114 -9.90 31.80 -2.05
C ASP A 114 -9.97 31.17 -3.45
N GLY A 115 -10.44 29.91 -3.54
CA GLY A 115 -10.52 29.14 -4.77
C GLY A 115 -9.16 28.68 -5.35
N LYS A 116 -8.04 29.04 -4.72
CA LYS A 116 -6.69 28.79 -5.25
C LYS A 116 -6.02 27.64 -4.51
N ALA A 117 -5.59 26.63 -5.27
CA ALA A 117 -4.72 25.60 -4.76
C ALA A 117 -3.42 26.21 -4.18
N LYS A 118 -2.90 25.59 -3.13
CA LYS A 118 -1.61 25.94 -2.52
C LYS A 118 -0.55 24.92 -2.94
N SER A 119 0.71 25.22 -2.65
CA SER A 119 1.81 24.30 -2.95
C SER A 119 1.86 23.12 -1.97
N ILE A 120 2.55 22.04 -2.35
CA ILE A 120 2.81 20.89 -1.47
C ILE A 120 3.52 21.33 -0.18
N GLU A 121 4.41 22.33 -0.26
CA GLU A 121 5.09 22.90 0.90
C GLU A 121 4.12 23.50 1.92
N ALA A 122 3.15 24.29 1.45
CA ALA A 122 2.14 24.89 2.32
C ALA A 122 1.28 23.80 2.99
N TYR A 123 0.88 22.78 2.24
CA TYR A 123 0.13 21.64 2.79
C TYR A 123 0.98 20.79 3.77
N ALA A 124 2.27 20.63 3.52
CA ALA A 124 3.17 19.93 4.45
C ALA A 124 3.33 20.69 5.77
N GLN A 125 3.45 22.01 5.70
CA GLN A 125 3.51 22.88 6.88
C GLN A 125 2.20 22.84 7.67
N GLY A 126 1.05 22.95 7.02
CA GLY A 126 -0.24 22.83 7.73
C GLY A 126 -0.47 21.44 8.34
N LEU A 127 0.05 20.36 7.73
CA LEU A 127 0.05 19.03 8.35
C LEU A 127 0.88 19.01 9.64
N SER A 128 2.04 19.68 9.65
CA SER A 128 2.86 19.84 10.85
C SER A 128 2.07 20.52 11.97
N ASP A 129 1.40 21.63 11.66
CA ASP A 129 0.62 22.41 12.64
C ASP A 129 -0.56 21.60 13.18
N LEU A 130 -1.27 20.87 12.31
CA LEU A 130 -2.35 19.98 12.71
C LEU A 130 -1.86 18.89 13.68
N ILE A 131 -0.72 18.25 13.41
CA ILE A 131 -0.18 17.20 14.29
C ILE A 131 0.18 17.78 15.68
N LEU A 132 0.75 18.99 15.74
CA LEU A 132 1.04 19.65 17.01
C LEU A 132 -0.24 20.00 17.78
N ARG A 133 -1.29 20.45 17.08
CA ARG A 133 -2.61 20.67 17.67
C ARG A 133 -3.21 19.39 18.23
N ILE A 134 -3.17 18.29 17.48
CA ILE A 134 -3.63 16.98 17.93
C ILE A 134 -2.84 16.52 19.15
N LYS A 135 -1.51 16.67 19.14
CA LYS A 135 -0.65 16.34 20.28
C LYS A 135 -1.07 17.08 21.54
N ALA A 136 -1.30 18.40 21.43
CA ALA A 136 -1.75 19.21 22.55
C ALA A 136 -3.13 18.77 23.07
N LEU A 137 -4.10 18.52 22.17
CA LEU A 137 -5.43 18.07 22.57
C LEU A 137 -5.42 16.66 23.19
N VAL A 138 -4.60 15.75 22.70
CA VAL A 138 -4.45 14.42 23.33
C VAL A 138 -3.77 14.53 24.69
N GLY A 139 -2.78 15.43 24.85
CA GLY A 139 -2.16 15.69 26.15
C GLY A 139 -3.08 16.36 27.17
N ALA A 140 -4.13 17.07 26.71
CA ALA A 140 -5.15 17.64 27.60
C ALA A 140 -6.23 16.62 28.00
N TRP A 141 -6.34 15.50 27.28
CA TRP A 141 -7.37 14.50 27.54
C TRP A 141 -7.19 13.80 28.89
N ARG A 142 -8.31 13.52 29.55
CA ARG A 142 -8.36 12.71 30.77
C ARG A 142 -9.06 11.39 30.47
N ASN A 143 -8.35 10.29 30.68
CA ASN A 143 -8.89 8.94 30.53
C ASN A 143 -9.93 8.64 31.63
N ALA A 144 -10.72 7.60 31.43
CA ALA A 144 -11.75 7.18 32.38
C ALA A 144 -11.19 6.82 33.76
N ASP A 145 -9.92 6.40 33.83
CA ASP A 145 -9.18 6.11 35.06
C ASP A 145 -8.51 7.36 35.68
N GLY A 146 -8.75 8.55 35.13
CA GLY A 146 -8.17 9.82 35.57
C GLY A 146 -6.75 10.09 35.06
N THR A 147 -6.15 9.17 34.32
CA THR A 147 -4.80 9.35 33.77
C THR A 147 -4.78 10.31 32.59
N THR A 148 -3.63 10.93 32.35
CA THR A 148 -3.39 11.79 31.19
C THR A 148 -2.38 11.11 30.26
N PRO A 149 -2.61 11.10 28.93
CA PRO A 149 -1.62 10.63 27.99
C PRO A 149 -0.30 11.38 28.12
N ASP A 150 0.81 10.66 28.21
CA ASP A 150 2.15 11.24 28.23
C ASP A 150 2.45 11.91 26.88
N PRO A 151 2.66 13.24 26.82
CA PRO A 151 2.95 13.95 25.58
C PRO A 151 4.23 13.48 24.88
N ASP A 152 5.21 12.96 25.61
CA ASP A 152 6.47 12.48 25.01
C ASP A 152 6.31 11.12 24.34
N ARG A 153 5.32 10.35 24.79
CA ARG A 153 4.87 9.09 24.18
C ARG A 153 3.80 9.28 23.12
N PHE A 154 3.36 10.51 22.86
CA PHE A 154 2.39 10.78 21.80
C PHE A 154 2.91 10.28 20.45
N ARG A 155 2.06 9.52 19.76
CA ARG A 155 2.26 9.13 18.38
C ARG A 155 0.96 9.31 17.60
N CYS A 156 1.04 9.41 16.29
CA CYS A 156 -0.08 9.38 15.35
C CYS A 156 0.24 8.49 14.14
N TYR A 157 -0.82 8.07 13.44
CA TYR A 157 -0.75 7.38 12.16
C TYR A 157 -1.17 8.34 11.05
N LEU A 158 -0.41 8.36 9.95
CA LEU A 158 -0.79 9.06 8.74
C LEU A 158 -1.43 8.06 7.77
N VAL A 159 -2.62 8.39 7.27
CA VAL A 159 -3.33 7.60 6.26
C VAL A 159 -3.62 8.53 5.10
N ALA A 160 -2.88 8.35 4.00
CA ALA A 160 -2.87 9.31 2.91
C ALA A 160 -3.36 8.66 1.61
N HIS A 161 -4.01 9.44 0.75
CA HIS A 161 -4.45 9.00 -0.58
C HIS A 161 -3.84 9.89 -1.66
N SER A 162 -3.44 9.30 -2.79
CA SER A 162 -2.94 10.03 -3.98
C SER A 162 -1.89 11.10 -3.60
N MET A 163 -2.06 12.35 -4.02
CA MET A 163 -1.20 13.50 -3.67
C MET A 163 -1.05 13.72 -2.16
N GLY A 164 -2.01 13.34 -1.33
CA GLY A 164 -1.88 13.42 0.13
C GLY A 164 -0.69 12.62 0.66
N GLY A 165 -0.30 11.54 -0.03
CA GLY A 165 0.92 10.81 0.32
C GLY A 165 2.20 11.56 -0.04
N LEU A 166 2.17 12.46 -1.02
CA LEU A 166 3.27 13.39 -1.31
C LEU A 166 3.34 14.51 -0.27
N VAL A 167 2.20 15.02 0.19
CA VAL A 167 2.13 15.97 1.32
C VAL A 167 2.74 15.35 2.58
N ALA A 168 2.34 14.12 2.92
CA ALA A 168 2.89 13.38 4.06
C ALA A 168 4.42 13.19 3.93
N ARG A 169 4.91 12.85 2.73
CA ARG A 169 6.35 12.69 2.48
C ARG A 169 7.12 14.00 2.52
N ALA A 170 6.59 15.08 1.95
CA ALA A 170 7.20 16.40 2.02
C ALA A 170 7.34 16.85 3.47
N PHE A 171 6.28 16.69 4.26
CA PHE A 171 6.29 16.93 5.70
C PHE A 171 7.34 16.08 6.44
N LEU A 172 7.43 14.78 6.15
CA LEU A 172 8.37 13.88 6.84
C LEU A 172 9.83 14.13 6.43
N GLN A 173 10.10 14.21 5.14
CA GLN A 173 11.44 14.13 4.55
C GLN A 173 12.17 15.47 4.50
N ASN A 174 11.44 16.54 4.19
CA ASN A 174 12.04 17.87 4.05
C ASN A 174 12.01 18.59 5.41
N PRO A 175 13.17 18.78 6.05
CA PRO A 175 13.22 19.38 7.39
C PRO A 175 12.71 20.83 7.45
N LYS A 176 12.61 21.52 6.30
CA LYS A 176 12.08 22.89 6.21
C LYS A 176 10.55 22.95 6.22
N LEU A 177 9.87 21.82 6.04
CA LEU A 177 8.41 21.74 5.86
C LEU A 177 7.68 21.13 7.06
N GLY A 178 8.39 20.74 8.12
CA GLY A 178 7.77 20.13 9.29
C GLY A 178 8.56 20.34 10.58
N HIS A 179 7.85 20.76 11.63
CA HIS A 179 8.42 20.92 12.96
C HIS A 179 9.01 19.57 13.43
N PRO A 180 10.22 19.53 14.00
CA PRO A 180 10.85 18.28 14.43
C PRO A 180 9.97 17.43 15.35
N ASP A 181 9.25 18.06 16.27
CA ASP A 181 8.37 17.37 17.22
C ASP A 181 7.15 16.74 16.53
N ALA A 182 6.60 17.41 15.51
CA ALA A 182 5.49 16.85 14.72
C ALA A 182 5.97 15.61 13.96
N ARG A 183 7.14 15.70 13.30
CA ARG A 183 7.73 14.59 12.54
C ARG A 183 8.02 13.38 13.44
N ARG A 184 8.62 13.60 14.62
CA ARG A 184 8.89 12.53 15.60
C ARG A 184 7.62 11.90 16.18
N SER A 185 6.47 12.56 16.03
CA SER A 185 5.18 12.03 16.49
C SER A 185 4.56 11.03 15.51
N VAL A 186 5.08 10.86 14.29
CA VAL A 186 4.51 9.88 13.35
C VAL A 186 5.08 8.48 13.64
N ASP A 187 4.20 7.51 13.95
CA ASP A 187 4.61 6.10 14.09
C ASP A 187 4.54 5.33 12.75
N LYS A 188 3.51 5.60 11.93
CA LYS A 188 3.30 4.89 10.65
C LYS A 188 2.69 5.77 9.58
N LEU A 189 3.00 5.44 8.33
CA LEU A 189 2.38 6.00 7.13
C LEU A 189 1.76 4.90 6.28
N PHE A 190 0.47 5.00 5.99
CA PHE A 190 -0.22 4.16 5.01
C PHE A 190 -0.63 5.03 3.82
N THR A 191 -0.29 4.62 2.59
CA THR A 191 -0.68 5.32 1.37
C THR A 191 -1.62 4.50 0.50
N PHE A 192 -2.67 5.13 0.00
CA PHE A 192 -3.55 4.61 -1.04
C PHE A 192 -3.18 5.27 -2.37
N ALA A 193 -2.71 4.49 -3.34
CA ALA A 193 -2.50 4.94 -4.72
C ALA A 193 -1.67 6.23 -4.87
N THR A 194 -0.66 6.45 -4.02
CA THR A 194 0.18 7.64 -4.11
C THR A 194 1.16 7.53 -5.29
N PRO A 195 1.30 8.56 -6.14
CA PRO A 195 2.30 8.60 -7.20
C PRO A 195 3.69 8.89 -6.64
N HIS A 196 4.26 7.93 -5.92
CA HIS A 196 5.54 8.06 -5.22
C HIS A 196 6.71 8.43 -6.15
N ASN A 197 6.66 8.00 -7.41
CA ASN A 197 7.63 8.35 -8.46
C ASN A 197 7.05 9.25 -9.56
N GLY A 198 6.02 10.04 -9.24
CA GLY A 198 5.35 10.93 -10.19
C GLY A 198 4.32 10.24 -11.09
N ILE A 199 3.73 11.04 -11.98
CA ILE A 199 2.73 10.60 -12.95
C ILE A 199 3.34 10.75 -14.35
N ASP A 200 3.32 9.67 -15.12
CA ASP A 200 3.80 9.69 -16.51
C ASP A 200 2.62 9.98 -17.44
N VAL A 201 2.59 11.17 -18.04
CA VAL A 201 1.60 11.53 -19.07
C VAL A 201 2.29 11.41 -20.43
N GLY A 202 1.84 10.44 -21.24
CA GLY A 202 2.51 9.95 -22.46
C GLY A 202 3.13 11.00 -23.39
N GLY A 203 4.38 11.39 -23.13
CA GLY A 203 5.32 11.89 -24.13
C GLY A 203 5.03 13.26 -24.77
N ILE A 204 4.33 14.18 -24.09
CA ILE A 204 3.96 15.57 -24.49
C ILE A 204 2.52 15.70 -25.01
N ASN A 205 1.64 16.23 -24.16
CA ASN A 205 1.01 17.56 -24.26
C ASN A 205 0.20 17.67 -22.95
N VAL A 206 0.46 18.67 -22.10
CA VAL A 206 -0.17 18.77 -20.78
C VAL A 206 -1.70 18.80 -20.97
N PRO A 207 -2.44 17.78 -20.49
CA PRO A 207 -3.89 17.77 -20.63
C PRO A 207 -4.50 19.01 -19.99
N SER A 208 -5.55 19.59 -20.57
CA SER A 208 -6.20 20.82 -20.10
C SER A 208 -6.74 20.77 -18.66
N TRP A 209 -6.79 19.58 -18.05
CA TRP A 209 -7.19 19.36 -16.65
C TRP A 209 -6.02 19.37 -15.65
N LEU A 210 -4.76 19.38 -16.11
CA LEU A 210 -3.57 19.69 -15.30
C LEU A 210 -3.19 21.13 -15.62
N SER A 211 -3.30 22.07 -14.67
CA SER A 211 -2.71 23.39 -14.89
C SER A 211 -1.19 23.26 -15.03
N ALA A 212 -0.54 24.22 -15.69
CA ALA A 212 0.93 24.25 -15.81
C ALA A 212 1.65 24.28 -14.44
N ALA A 213 0.99 24.80 -13.40
CA ALA A 213 1.50 24.79 -12.03
C ALA A 213 1.40 23.39 -11.37
N GLU A 214 0.40 22.59 -11.75
CA GLU A 214 0.08 21.30 -11.15
C GLU A 214 0.73 20.11 -11.87
N SER A 215 1.00 20.21 -13.18
CA SER A 215 1.85 19.23 -13.89
C SER A 215 3.28 19.19 -13.32
N ASN A 216 3.71 20.32 -12.73
CA ASN A 216 4.99 20.42 -12.05
C ASN A 216 5.02 19.63 -10.73
N THR A 217 3.91 19.54 -9.99
CA THR A 217 3.86 18.81 -8.69
C THR A 217 4.20 17.33 -8.81
N PHE A 218 3.84 16.69 -9.92
CA PHE A 218 4.09 15.26 -10.17
C PHE A 218 5.31 15.02 -11.06
N ASN A 219 6.05 16.06 -11.42
CA ASN A 219 7.31 15.97 -12.15
C ASN A 219 8.43 15.56 -11.18
N ARG A 220 9.26 14.59 -11.57
CA ARG A 220 10.32 14.03 -10.70
C ARG A 220 11.34 15.06 -10.25
N GLU A 221 11.70 16.04 -11.09
CA GLU A 221 12.64 17.11 -10.74
C GLU A 221 12.07 17.99 -9.61
N ARG A 222 10.83 18.44 -9.78
CA ARG A 222 10.14 19.22 -8.77
C ARG A 222 9.85 18.42 -7.50
N MET A 223 9.51 17.14 -7.63
CA MET A 223 9.38 16.23 -6.50
C MET A 223 10.70 16.11 -5.73
N ALA A 224 11.84 15.97 -6.41
CA ALA A 224 13.15 15.89 -5.75
C ALA A 224 13.46 17.14 -4.93
N ASP A 225 13.01 18.32 -5.37
CA ASP A 225 13.14 19.59 -4.65
C ASP A 225 12.28 19.63 -3.37
N PHE A 226 10.95 19.52 -3.48
CA PHE A 226 10.11 19.63 -2.27
C PHE A 226 10.27 18.45 -1.29
N LEU A 227 10.75 17.30 -1.77
CA LEU A 227 11.06 16.13 -0.93
C LEU A 227 12.46 16.18 -0.31
N ASP A 228 13.31 17.12 -0.72
CA ASP A 228 14.72 17.25 -0.30
C ASP A 228 15.52 15.96 -0.59
N MET A 229 15.55 15.55 -1.87
CA MET A 229 16.15 14.29 -2.33
C MET A 229 16.90 14.41 -3.67
N ALA A 230 17.37 15.59 -4.06
CA ALA A 230 18.02 15.80 -5.36
C ALA A 230 19.28 14.94 -5.57
N ASP A 231 20.08 14.76 -4.52
CA ASP A 231 21.27 13.90 -4.50
C ASP A 231 20.92 12.41 -4.63
N ILE A 232 19.92 11.95 -3.88
CA ILE A 232 19.39 10.59 -3.94
C ILE A 232 18.84 10.30 -5.34
N ALA A 233 18.04 11.21 -5.89
CA ALA A 233 17.46 11.07 -7.22
C ALA A 233 18.56 10.93 -8.28
N LYS A 234 19.53 11.84 -8.27
CA LYS A 234 20.68 11.81 -9.19
C LYS A 234 21.48 10.50 -9.09
N ALA A 235 21.68 9.97 -7.88
CA ALA A 235 22.39 8.71 -7.67
C ALA A 235 21.62 7.47 -8.13
N ASN A 236 20.31 7.58 -8.36
CA ASN A 236 19.40 6.46 -8.61
C ASN A 236 18.57 6.62 -9.90
N GLY A 237 19.10 7.35 -10.89
CA GLY A 237 18.47 7.51 -12.21
C GLY A 237 17.19 8.34 -12.17
N ASP A 238 17.24 9.46 -11.45
CA ASP A 238 16.18 10.47 -11.30
C ASP A 238 14.89 9.96 -10.63
N ARG A 239 14.95 8.77 -10.01
CA ARG A 239 13.88 8.21 -9.20
C ARG A 239 13.70 8.96 -7.89
N VAL A 240 12.45 9.22 -7.54
CA VAL A 240 12.06 9.95 -6.31
C VAL A 240 11.14 9.13 -5.41
N ASP A 241 10.98 7.83 -5.66
CA ASP A 241 10.21 6.91 -4.83
C ASP A 241 11.05 6.28 -3.70
N PHE A 242 11.84 7.11 -3.03
CA PHE A 242 12.63 6.72 -1.87
C PHE A 242 12.15 7.38 -0.57
N ILE A 243 12.34 6.69 0.54
CA ILE A 243 12.15 7.20 1.90
C ILE A 243 13.45 7.00 2.70
N PRO A 244 14.06 8.08 3.21
CA PRO A 244 15.22 7.94 4.08
C PRO A 244 14.91 7.14 5.34
N GLU A 245 15.74 6.13 5.65
CA GLU A 245 15.53 5.24 6.80
C GLU A 245 15.62 5.97 8.16
N ASP A 246 16.33 7.10 8.20
CA ASP A 246 16.47 7.99 9.37
C ASP A 246 15.28 8.95 9.57
N VAL A 247 14.40 9.08 8.57
CA VAL A 247 13.17 9.91 8.65
C VAL A 247 12.00 9.09 9.19
N LEU A 248 11.66 8.01 8.49
CA LEU A 248 10.66 7.03 8.91
C LEU A 248 11.06 5.70 8.30
N GLY A 249 11.50 4.76 9.14
CA GLY A 249 12.03 3.49 8.67
C GLY A 249 11.06 2.77 7.72
N ALA A 250 11.58 2.14 6.67
CA ALA A 250 10.78 1.56 5.59
C ALA A 250 9.73 0.54 6.08
N ASP A 251 9.97 -0.09 7.22
CA ASP A 251 9.02 -1.00 7.85
C ASP A 251 7.75 -0.32 8.40
N ARG A 252 7.83 0.97 8.70
CA ARG A 252 6.74 1.79 9.24
C ARG A 252 5.88 2.42 8.14
N ILE A 253 6.04 1.97 6.90
CA ILE A 253 5.30 2.49 5.76
C ILE A 253 4.62 1.34 5.01
N PHE A 254 3.42 1.60 4.49
CA PHE A 254 2.69 0.68 3.63
C PHE A 254 2.16 1.40 2.39
N CYS A 255 2.39 0.83 1.21
CA CYS A 255 1.87 1.30 -0.07
C CYS A 255 0.77 0.34 -0.57
N MET A 256 -0.47 0.82 -0.59
CA MET A 256 -1.61 0.12 -1.20
C MET A 256 -1.81 0.59 -2.64
N VAL A 257 -1.59 -0.32 -3.59
CA VAL A 257 -1.54 -0.03 -5.03
C VAL A 257 -2.82 -0.50 -5.72
N GLY A 258 -3.45 0.39 -6.49
CA GLY A 258 -4.56 0.03 -7.36
C GLY A 258 -4.07 -0.53 -8.70
N THR A 259 -4.81 -1.46 -9.28
CA THR A 259 -4.47 -2.12 -10.55
C THR A 259 -5.58 -2.01 -11.60
N ASN A 260 -6.64 -1.24 -11.34
CA ASN A 260 -7.81 -1.21 -12.20
C ASN A 260 -8.08 0.14 -12.86
N ARG A 261 -7.43 0.37 -14.00
CA ARG A 261 -7.75 1.52 -14.88
C ARG A 261 -9.16 1.49 -15.48
N GLY A 262 -9.76 0.30 -15.63
CA GLY A 262 -11.01 0.09 -16.37
C GLY A 262 -12.25 0.72 -15.74
N ASP A 263 -12.17 1.11 -14.47
CA ASP A 263 -13.27 1.74 -13.73
C ASP A 263 -12.96 3.18 -13.29
N TYR A 264 -11.85 3.76 -13.75
CA TYR A 264 -11.50 5.14 -13.46
C TYR A 264 -12.18 6.13 -14.41
N GLU A 265 -13.44 6.50 -14.16
CA GLU A 265 -14.27 7.31 -15.08
C GLU A 265 -13.98 8.82 -15.06
N VAL A 266 -13.01 9.29 -14.26
CA VAL A 266 -12.69 10.72 -14.16
C VAL A 266 -12.36 11.32 -15.53
N ALA A 267 -12.90 12.51 -15.80
CA ALA A 267 -12.86 13.19 -17.10
C ALA A 267 -13.31 12.30 -18.27
N GLN A 268 -14.43 11.57 -18.11
CA GLN A 268 -14.99 10.65 -19.11
C GLN A 268 -14.02 9.54 -19.57
N GLY A 269 -13.08 9.15 -18.72
CA GLY A 269 -12.11 8.09 -19.02
C GLY A 269 -10.93 8.53 -19.91
N VAL A 270 -10.84 9.80 -20.29
CA VAL A 270 -9.74 10.35 -21.09
C VAL A 270 -8.38 10.14 -20.41
N VAL A 271 -8.32 10.22 -19.08
CA VAL A 271 -7.08 10.02 -18.30
C VAL A 271 -6.51 8.60 -18.46
N ARG A 272 -7.37 7.58 -18.63
CA ARG A 272 -6.95 6.17 -18.82
C ARG A 272 -6.07 6.00 -20.06
N ALA A 273 -6.32 6.79 -21.11
CA ALA A 273 -5.60 6.70 -22.37
C ALA A 273 -4.14 7.18 -22.26
N PHE A 274 -3.84 8.09 -21.31
CA PHE A 274 -2.54 8.76 -21.23
C PHE A 274 -1.53 8.11 -20.28
N VAL A 275 -2.01 7.42 -19.23
CA VAL A 275 -1.15 6.81 -18.21
C VAL A 275 -0.61 5.44 -18.67
N GLY A 276 -1.21 4.83 -19.69
CA GLY A 276 -0.74 3.54 -20.25
C GLY A 276 -1.17 2.31 -19.45
N HIS A 277 -0.78 1.13 -19.93
CA HIS A 277 -1.06 -0.17 -19.30
C HIS A 277 -0.37 -0.30 -17.93
N GLY A 278 -0.98 -1.04 -17.00
CA GLY A 278 -0.43 -1.26 -15.65
C GLY A 278 -0.58 -0.06 -14.70
N SER A 279 -1.81 0.42 -14.53
CA SER A 279 -2.17 1.54 -13.65
C SER A 279 -3.54 1.35 -13.00
N ASP A 280 -3.84 2.17 -12.00
CA ASP A 280 -5.20 2.29 -11.42
C ASP A 280 -6.10 3.28 -12.17
N GLY A 281 -5.66 3.75 -13.34
CA GLY A 281 -6.31 4.78 -14.15
C GLY A 281 -5.66 6.17 -14.04
N LEU A 282 -4.82 6.41 -13.02
CA LEU A 282 -4.05 7.65 -12.87
C LEU A 282 -2.57 7.40 -12.58
N VAL A 283 -2.27 6.46 -11.69
CA VAL A 283 -0.91 6.17 -11.23
C VAL A 283 -0.46 4.83 -11.76
N ARG A 284 0.70 4.80 -12.43
CA ARG A 284 1.34 3.56 -12.85
C ARG A 284 1.77 2.75 -11.64
N ILE A 285 1.58 1.44 -11.70
CA ILE A 285 2.00 0.49 -10.66
C ILE A 285 3.50 0.64 -10.36
N ALA A 286 4.32 0.86 -11.39
CA ALA A 286 5.77 1.09 -11.26
C ALA A 286 6.15 2.34 -10.46
N ASN A 287 5.24 3.31 -10.32
CA ASN A 287 5.45 4.57 -9.62
C ASN A 287 4.73 4.63 -8.26
N ALA A 288 4.04 3.55 -7.85
CA ALA A 288 3.09 3.55 -6.73
C ALA A 288 3.62 2.91 -5.42
N SER A 289 4.90 2.56 -5.36
CA SER A 289 5.54 1.94 -4.20
C SER A 289 6.81 2.69 -3.81
N LEU A 290 7.31 2.46 -2.59
CA LEU A 290 8.52 3.09 -2.07
C LEU A 290 9.64 2.08 -1.78
N TRP A 291 10.86 2.59 -1.75
CA TRP A 291 12.04 1.91 -1.21
C TRP A 291 12.67 2.74 -0.09
N GLY A 292 13.14 2.07 0.96
CA GLY A 292 14.07 2.69 1.91
C GLY A 292 15.37 3.09 1.21
N VAL A 293 15.99 4.16 1.67
CA VAL A 293 17.32 4.62 1.23
C VAL A 293 18.16 5.03 2.42
N ASP A 294 19.44 4.73 2.36
CA ASP A 294 20.43 5.25 3.30
C ASP A 294 21.00 6.55 2.72
N ARG A 295 20.78 7.67 3.41
CA ARG A 295 21.26 9.00 3.02
C ARG A 295 22.79 9.12 2.99
N THR A 296 23.51 8.25 3.68
CA THR A 296 24.98 8.25 3.69
C THR A 296 25.55 7.62 2.43
N THR A 297 24.99 6.47 2.03
CA THR A 297 25.46 5.72 0.86
C THR A 297 24.72 6.09 -0.43
N LEU A 298 23.58 6.80 -0.31
CA LEU A 298 22.62 7.10 -1.38
C LEU A 298 22.09 5.85 -2.07
N ARG A 299 22.16 4.67 -1.42
CA ARG A 299 21.75 3.39 -1.99
C ARG A 299 20.41 2.94 -1.40
N PRO A 300 19.53 2.36 -2.24
CA PRO A 300 18.32 1.71 -1.75
C PRO A 300 18.66 0.60 -0.76
N THR A 301 17.88 0.50 0.31
CA THR A 301 18.09 -0.50 1.36
C THR A 301 17.14 -1.69 1.18
N ARG A 302 15.83 -1.44 1.14
CA ARG A 302 14.78 -2.46 1.11
C ARG A 302 13.46 -1.90 0.58
N PRO A 303 12.58 -2.75 0.03
CA PRO A 303 11.24 -2.30 -0.35
C PRO A 303 10.39 -1.98 0.89
N VAL A 304 9.51 -0.99 0.75
CA VAL A 304 8.43 -0.71 1.69
C VAL A 304 7.34 -1.78 1.55
N ALA A 305 6.58 -2.04 2.63
CA ALA A 305 5.46 -2.96 2.58
C ALA A 305 4.48 -2.57 1.46
N THR A 306 4.17 -3.50 0.55
CA THR A 306 3.35 -3.16 -0.64
C THR A 306 2.34 -4.26 -0.94
N ALA A 307 1.08 -3.88 -1.16
CA ALA A 307 0.03 -4.79 -1.62
C ALA A 307 -0.77 -4.20 -2.77
N TYR A 308 -1.42 -5.08 -3.54
CA TYR A 308 -2.11 -4.72 -4.77
C TYR A 308 -3.59 -5.10 -4.67
N ALA A 309 -4.48 -4.24 -5.15
CA ALA A 309 -5.90 -4.56 -5.30
C ALA A 309 -6.44 -4.10 -6.63
N TYR A 310 -7.36 -4.89 -7.18
CA TYR A 310 -8.10 -4.58 -8.40
C TYR A 310 -9.15 -3.49 -8.17
N ARG A 311 -8.66 -2.28 -7.93
CA ARG A 311 -9.40 -1.05 -7.62
C ARG A 311 -8.86 0.11 -8.43
N SER A 312 -9.77 1.02 -8.80
CA SER A 312 -9.43 2.26 -9.50
C SER A 312 -8.90 3.29 -8.51
N HIS A 313 -8.28 4.35 -9.03
CA HIS A 313 -7.74 5.42 -8.19
C HIS A 313 -8.81 6.08 -7.29
N SER A 314 -10.03 6.25 -7.82
CA SER A 314 -11.22 6.79 -7.15
C SER A 314 -12.51 6.25 -7.79
N GLY A 315 -13.68 6.71 -7.33
CA GLY A 315 -15.00 6.33 -7.85
C GLY A 315 -15.65 5.17 -7.09
N HIS A 316 -16.73 4.61 -7.64
CA HIS A 316 -17.51 3.52 -7.01
C HIS A 316 -16.69 2.25 -6.73
N PHE A 317 -15.65 2.02 -7.53
CA PHE A 317 -14.69 0.93 -7.40
C PHE A 317 -13.30 1.40 -6.95
N GLY A 318 -13.27 2.59 -6.33
CA GLY A 318 -12.06 3.24 -5.86
C GLY A 318 -11.34 2.44 -4.78
N ILE A 319 -10.06 2.75 -4.62
CA ILE A 319 -9.21 2.06 -3.66
C ILE A 319 -9.54 2.40 -2.21
N VAL A 320 -9.86 3.66 -1.90
CA VAL A 320 -10.15 4.12 -0.52
C VAL A 320 -11.43 3.51 0.03
N ASN A 321 -12.48 3.43 -0.80
CA ASN A 321 -13.79 2.90 -0.43
C ASN A 321 -13.91 1.38 -0.71
N SER A 322 -12.82 0.63 -0.48
CA SER A 322 -12.79 -0.82 -0.71
C SER A 322 -12.44 -1.62 0.54
N GLU A 323 -13.13 -2.75 0.72
CA GLU A 323 -12.86 -3.71 1.79
C GLU A 323 -11.42 -4.25 1.71
N GLU A 324 -10.89 -4.54 0.52
CA GLU A 324 -9.51 -5.01 0.36
C GLU A 324 -8.48 -4.05 0.96
N ALA A 325 -8.60 -2.77 0.62
CA ALA A 325 -7.66 -1.74 1.04
C ALA A 325 -7.84 -1.40 2.52
N PHE A 326 -9.09 -1.36 3.01
CA PHE A 326 -9.37 -1.18 4.43
C PHE A 326 -8.81 -2.33 5.29
N GLN A 327 -8.97 -3.57 4.83
CA GLN A 327 -8.48 -4.74 5.55
C GLN A 327 -6.94 -4.78 5.61
N ASN A 328 -6.25 -4.23 4.58
CA ASN A 328 -4.81 -3.99 4.63
C ASN A 328 -4.45 -2.85 5.61
N LEU A 329 -5.16 -1.72 5.56
CA LEU A 329 -4.95 -0.58 6.46
C LEU A 329 -4.98 -1.02 7.92
N VAL A 330 -6.06 -1.66 8.36
CA VAL A 330 -6.22 -2.01 9.77
C VAL A 330 -5.26 -3.11 10.22
N ARG A 331 -4.81 -4.01 9.33
CA ARG A 331 -3.80 -5.02 9.68
C ARG A 331 -2.40 -4.45 9.72
N PHE A 332 -2.10 -3.46 8.90
CA PHE A 332 -0.86 -2.71 9.02
C PHE A 332 -0.84 -1.86 10.30
N LEU A 333 -1.92 -1.18 10.63
CA LEU A 333 -1.99 -0.38 11.85
C LEU A 333 -2.00 -1.25 13.11
N PHE A 334 -2.77 -2.35 13.11
CA PHE A 334 -3.15 -3.06 14.34
C PHE A 334 -2.93 -4.57 14.31
N GLY A 335 -2.52 -5.13 13.18
CA GLY A 335 -2.32 -6.57 13.03
C GLY A 335 -1.15 -7.08 13.87
N ASP A 336 -0.98 -8.40 13.81
CA ASP A 336 -0.13 -9.15 14.74
C ASP A 336 1.06 -9.80 14.02
N LEU A 337 0.98 -9.94 12.70
CA LEU A 337 1.99 -10.58 11.88
C LEU A 337 2.20 -9.83 10.58
N ARG A 338 3.46 -9.70 10.17
CA ARG A 338 3.85 -9.24 8.84
C ARG A 338 4.59 -10.36 8.10
N VAL A 339 4.28 -10.54 6.83
CA VAL A 339 4.97 -11.48 5.93
C VAL A 339 5.32 -10.76 4.64
N ASP A 340 6.61 -10.55 4.39
CA ASP A 340 7.13 -10.08 3.11
C ASP A 340 7.36 -11.28 2.18
N ILE A 341 6.86 -11.19 0.95
CA ILE A 341 6.82 -12.29 -0.02
C ILE A 341 7.77 -11.96 -1.18
N TRP A 342 8.77 -12.82 -1.36
CA TRP A 342 9.76 -12.74 -2.43
C TRP A 342 9.72 -14.00 -3.28
N VAL A 343 10.06 -13.85 -4.56
CA VAL A 343 10.31 -14.96 -5.49
C VAL A 343 11.77 -14.90 -5.89
N ASP A 344 12.53 -15.93 -5.54
CA ASP A 344 13.93 -16.07 -5.93
C ASP A 344 13.99 -17.09 -7.07
N ILE A 345 14.43 -16.64 -8.26
CA ILE A 345 14.57 -17.48 -9.45
C ILE A 345 15.97 -18.07 -9.48
N GLU A 346 16.05 -19.40 -9.57
CA GLU A 346 17.33 -20.14 -9.56
C GLU A 346 17.73 -20.59 -10.97
N ALA A 347 16.75 -21.01 -11.78
CA ALA A 347 17.02 -21.42 -13.16
C ALA A 347 15.80 -21.23 -14.07
N LEU A 348 16.07 -20.90 -15.33
CA LEU A 348 15.12 -20.92 -16.43
C LEU A 348 15.56 -21.97 -17.46
N ARG A 349 14.57 -22.65 -18.05
CA ARG A 349 14.79 -23.58 -19.15
C ARG A 349 14.00 -23.07 -20.35
N LEU A 350 14.70 -22.78 -21.43
CA LEU A 350 14.08 -22.44 -22.70
C LEU A 350 13.39 -23.67 -23.31
N PRO A 351 12.47 -23.46 -24.27
CA PRO A 351 12.04 -24.53 -25.17
C PRO A 351 13.25 -25.20 -25.83
N ALA A 352 13.19 -26.52 -26.05
CA ALA A 352 14.34 -27.30 -26.53
C ALA A 352 14.91 -26.76 -27.86
N ALA A 353 14.05 -26.30 -28.77
CA ALA A 353 14.45 -25.72 -30.05
C ALA A 353 15.17 -24.36 -29.96
N LEU A 354 15.13 -23.69 -28.79
CA LEU A 354 15.77 -22.38 -28.58
C LEU A 354 17.10 -22.46 -27.82
N GLU A 355 17.50 -23.64 -27.34
CA GLU A 355 18.70 -23.79 -26.52
C GLU A 355 19.98 -23.36 -27.25
N ASP A 356 20.13 -23.77 -28.52
CA ASP A 356 21.28 -23.41 -29.36
C ASP A 356 21.32 -21.92 -29.73
N GLN A 357 20.22 -21.19 -29.51
CA GLN A 357 20.09 -19.77 -29.83
C GLN A 357 19.84 -18.92 -28.57
N ALA A 358 20.09 -19.44 -27.37
CA ALA A 358 19.75 -18.79 -26.10
C ALA A 358 20.26 -17.33 -25.99
N GLY A 359 21.43 -17.02 -26.56
CA GLY A 359 21.99 -15.66 -26.58
C GLY A 359 21.25 -14.66 -27.48
N LYS A 360 20.30 -15.12 -28.29
CA LYS A 360 19.47 -14.32 -29.20
C LYS A 360 18.00 -14.25 -28.76
N VAL A 361 17.67 -14.90 -27.64
CA VAL A 361 16.30 -14.99 -27.13
C VAL A 361 16.00 -13.81 -26.22
N ASP A 362 14.99 -13.05 -26.59
CA ASP A 362 14.33 -12.06 -25.75
C ASP A 362 12.99 -12.62 -25.26
N ALA A 363 12.71 -12.49 -23.96
CA ALA A 363 11.46 -12.92 -23.36
C ALA A 363 11.15 -12.06 -22.13
N LEU A 364 9.86 -11.80 -21.87
CA LEU A 364 9.39 -11.07 -20.68
C LEU A 364 8.57 -12.01 -19.79
N TYR A 365 9.16 -12.43 -18.67
CA TYR A 365 8.50 -13.30 -17.71
C TYR A 365 7.57 -12.50 -16.82
N GLN A 366 6.35 -13.00 -16.67
CA GLN A 366 5.31 -12.43 -15.83
C GLN A 366 5.07 -13.34 -14.61
N PHE A 367 5.18 -12.75 -13.43
CA PHE A 367 4.97 -13.42 -12.15
C PHE A 367 3.72 -12.86 -11.47
N GLU A 368 2.79 -13.74 -11.13
CA GLU A 368 1.50 -13.44 -10.52
C GLU A 368 1.48 -13.84 -9.05
N LEU A 369 0.73 -13.09 -8.25
CA LEU A 369 0.50 -13.40 -6.84
C LEU A 369 -0.93 -13.07 -6.44
N LEU A 370 -1.61 -14.04 -5.81
CA LEU A 370 -2.86 -13.81 -5.08
C LEU A 370 -2.64 -14.26 -3.62
N ALA A 371 -3.01 -13.43 -2.65
CA ALA A 371 -2.96 -13.78 -1.24
C ALA A 371 -4.29 -13.46 -0.57
N ALA A 372 -4.93 -14.46 0.05
CA ALA A 372 -6.21 -14.32 0.72
C ALA A 372 -6.18 -14.91 2.12
N ALA A 373 -6.63 -14.15 3.12
CA ALA A 373 -6.78 -14.66 4.47
C ALA A 373 -7.87 -15.75 4.51
N ARG A 374 -7.72 -16.73 5.41
CA ARG A 374 -8.67 -17.84 5.59
C ARG A 374 -10.11 -17.32 5.71
N GLY A 375 -11.01 -17.87 4.90
CA GLY A 375 -12.47 -17.61 4.96
C GLY A 375 -12.90 -16.22 4.50
N LYS A 376 -12.05 -15.48 3.78
CA LYS A 376 -12.40 -14.18 3.19
C LYS A 376 -12.62 -14.32 1.69
N ARG A 377 -13.54 -13.52 1.14
CA ARG A 377 -13.90 -13.49 -0.30
C ARG A 377 -13.06 -12.50 -1.11
N TRP A 378 -12.23 -11.75 -0.42
CA TRP A 378 -11.38 -10.69 -0.94
C TRP A 378 -9.91 -11.06 -0.74
N PHE A 379 -9.02 -10.37 -1.46
CA PHE A 379 -7.58 -10.61 -1.37
C PHE A 379 -6.90 -9.54 -0.51
N LEU A 380 -5.91 -9.96 0.28
CA LEU A 380 -4.95 -9.03 0.90
C LEU A 380 -4.03 -8.44 -0.18
N SER A 381 -3.68 -9.23 -1.20
CA SER A 381 -2.92 -8.75 -2.34
C SER A 381 -3.29 -9.56 -3.58
N ARG A 382 -3.43 -8.87 -4.71
CA ARG A 382 -3.82 -9.44 -6.00
C ARG A 382 -3.09 -8.72 -7.12
N ARG A 383 -2.24 -9.46 -7.83
CA ARG A 383 -1.58 -9.00 -9.04
C ARG A 383 -1.49 -10.12 -10.07
N VAL A 384 -2.07 -9.91 -11.25
CA VAL A 384 -2.20 -10.91 -12.33
C VAL A 384 -2.08 -10.23 -13.70
N ALA A 385 -1.74 -11.00 -14.74
CA ALA A 385 -1.55 -10.45 -16.08
C ALA A 385 -2.83 -9.85 -16.67
N GLU A 386 -3.99 -10.43 -16.40
CA GLU A 386 -5.29 -9.94 -16.88
C GLU A 386 -5.63 -8.54 -16.33
N GLU A 387 -4.93 -8.09 -15.29
CA GLU A 387 -5.07 -6.77 -14.68
C GLU A 387 -3.88 -5.86 -14.97
N ASP A 388 -3.03 -6.22 -15.94
CA ASP A 388 -1.80 -5.50 -16.29
C ASP A 388 -0.88 -5.26 -15.06
N SER A 389 -0.95 -6.10 -14.03
CA SER A 389 -0.23 -5.92 -12.76
C SER A 389 0.84 -6.95 -12.37
N PRO A 390 1.22 -7.95 -13.21
CA PRO A 390 2.19 -8.96 -12.78
C PRO A 390 3.56 -8.31 -12.53
N ALA A 391 4.42 -8.98 -11.78
CA ALA A 391 5.82 -8.57 -11.70
C ALA A 391 6.52 -9.06 -12.96
N CYS A 392 7.30 -8.19 -13.61
CA CYS A 392 7.98 -8.53 -14.85
C CYS A 392 9.49 -8.59 -14.66
N ARG A 393 10.13 -9.56 -15.34
CA ARG A 393 11.59 -9.62 -15.51
C ARG A 393 11.92 -10.09 -16.92
N THR A 394 12.95 -9.51 -17.52
CA THR A 394 13.43 -9.96 -18.82
C THR A 394 14.23 -11.25 -18.68
N GLN A 395 14.34 -12.02 -19.77
CA GLN A 395 15.24 -13.17 -19.87
C GLN A 395 16.64 -12.81 -19.36
N ARG A 396 17.22 -11.71 -19.86
CA ARG A 396 18.55 -11.24 -19.47
C ARG A 396 18.69 -11.01 -17.97
N GLN A 397 17.71 -10.35 -17.33
CA GLN A 397 17.72 -10.12 -15.89
C GLN A 397 17.76 -11.41 -15.08
N LEU A 398 17.09 -12.46 -15.57
CA LEU A 398 16.99 -13.73 -14.85
C LEU A 398 18.18 -14.65 -15.11
N VAL A 399 18.74 -14.68 -16.32
CA VAL A 399 19.85 -15.59 -16.67
C VAL A 399 21.24 -14.98 -16.42
N ALA A 400 21.34 -13.65 -16.43
CA ALA A 400 22.56 -12.90 -16.21
C ALA A 400 22.26 -11.67 -15.33
N PRO A 401 21.87 -11.88 -14.05
CA PRO A 401 21.53 -10.79 -13.15
C PRO A 401 22.72 -9.86 -12.94
N GLU A 402 22.53 -8.56 -13.17
CA GLU A 402 23.54 -7.54 -12.90
C GLU A 402 23.46 -7.09 -11.43
N ARG A 403 22.29 -7.27 -10.80
CA ARG A 403 22.05 -6.98 -9.40
C ARG A 403 21.21 -8.09 -8.74
N PRO A 404 21.32 -8.30 -7.42
CA PRO A 404 20.55 -9.35 -6.72
C PRO A 404 19.03 -9.30 -6.95
N GLU A 405 18.44 -8.11 -7.07
CA GLU A 405 17.01 -7.89 -7.31
C GLU A 405 16.51 -8.25 -8.72
N ASP A 406 17.43 -8.51 -9.66
CA ASP A 406 17.06 -8.95 -11.00
C ASP A 406 16.48 -10.37 -10.95
N ALA A 407 17.08 -11.26 -10.15
CA ALA A 407 16.60 -12.64 -9.91
C ALA A 407 15.79 -12.81 -8.60
N SER A 408 15.84 -11.82 -7.69
CA SER A 408 15.03 -11.81 -6.45
C SER A 408 13.94 -10.73 -6.53
N ILE A 409 12.69 -11.18 -6.73
CA ILE A 409 11.56 -10.32 -7.05
C ILE A 409 10.70 -10.14 -5.81
N TYR A 410 10.56 -8.91 -5.34
CA TYR A 410 9.60 -8.58 -4.29
C TYR A 410 8.17 -8.58 -4.85
N MET A 411 7.33 -9.47 -4.33
CA MET A 411 5.98 -9.69 -4.85
C MET A 411 4.93 -8.89 -4.10
N SER A 412 4.97 -8.91 -2.76
CA SER A 412 4.03 -8.20 -1.89
C SER A 412 4.40 -8.33 -0.40
N THR A 413 3.72 -7.59 0.47
CA THR A 413 3.60 -7.87 1.91
C THR A 413 2.16 -8.19 2.26
N VAL A 414 1.96 -9.17 3.14
CA VAL A 414 0.66 -9.40 3.79
C VAL A 414 0.79 -9.22 5.29
N PHE A 415 -0.21 -8.59 5.89
CA PHE A 415 -0.36 -8.53 7.34
C PHE A 415 -1.50 -9.46 7.74
N LEU A 416 -1.41 -10.11 8.90
CA LEU A 416 -2.46 -10.95 9.46
C LEU A 416 -2.81 -10.46 10.86
N SER A 417 -4.05 -10.72 11.29
CA SER A 417 -4.51 -10.33 12.61
C SER A 417 -5.26 -11.44 13.33
N ASN A 418 -4.96 -11.60 14.62
CA ASN A 418 -5.63 -12.49 15.55
C ASN A 418 -7.13 -12.17 15.67
N ARG A 419 -7.48 -10.87 15.66
CA ARG A 419 -8.86 -10.40 15.72
C ARG A 419 -9.68 -10.78 14.48
N ALA A 420 -9.00 -11.10 13.37
CA ALA A 420 -9.65 -11.50 12.11
C ALA A 420 -9.76 -13.02 11.92
N ARG A 421 -9.42 -13.83 12.93
CA ARG A 421 -9.56 -15.29 12.87
C ARG A 421 -11.02 -15.70 12.68
N VAL A 422 -11.24 -16.64 11.76
CA VAL A 422 -12.58 -17.21 11.52
C VAL A 422 -13.01 -18.12 12.67
N ASN A 423 -12.09 -18.96 13.15
CA ASN A 423 -12.27 -19.76 14.36
C ASN A 423 -11.30 -19.20 15.41
N THR A 424 -11.84 -18.60 16.46
CA THR A 424 -11.09 -17.93 17.54
C THR A 424 -10.31 -18.90 18.41
N ASP A 425 -10.72 -20.17 18.49
CA ASP A 425 -10.07 -21.21 19.29
C ASP A 425 -8.79 -21.73 18.63
N ARG A 426 -8.63 -21.51 17.32
CA ARG A 426 -7.39 -21.88 16.61
C ARG A 426 -6.30 -20.85 16.94
N PRO A 427 -5.13 -21.27 17.45
CA PRO A 427 -4.03 -20.37 17.80
C PRO A 427 -3.29 -19.83 16.57
N SER A 428 -3.58 -20.34 15.37
CA SER A 428 -2.86 -20.04 14.14
C SER A 428 -3.52 -18.94 13.30
N LEU A 429 -2.67 -18.20 12.59
CA LEU A 429 -3.03 -17.33 11.49
C LEU A 429 -2.72 -18.03 10.17
N ALA A 430 -3.60 -17.93 9.19
CA ALA A 430 -3.43 -18.61 7.92
C ALA A 430 -3.93 -17.80 6.73
N TYR A 431 -3.25 -17.98 5.61
CA TYR A 431 -3.63 -17.43 4.32
C TYR A 431 -3.30 -18.43 3.19
N ALA A 432 -4.06 -18.33 2.11
CA ALA A 432 -3.77 -19.01 0.86
C ALA A 432 -2.99 -18.06 -0.05
N MET A 433 -1.96 -18.59 -0.73
CA MET A 433 -1.10 -17.84 -1.63
C MET A 433 -0.98 -18.57 -2.96
N THR A 434 -1.60 -18.06 -4.01
CA THR A 434 -1.39 -18.55 -5.38
C THR A 434 -0.22 -17.81 -5.99
N PHE A 435 0.75 -18.57 -6.51
CA PHE A 435 1.85 -18.07 -7.31
C PHE A 435 1.78 -18.66 -8.71
N ALA A 436 2.04 -17.83 -9.73
CA ALA A 436 2.18 -18.30 -11.09
C ALA A 436 3.36 -17.61 -11.79
N ALA A 437 4.11 -18.37 -12.57
CA ALA A 437 5.07 -17.87 -13.55
C ALA A 437 4.54 -18.24 -14.93
N ARG A 438 4.16 -17.24 -15.74
CA ARG A 438 3.59 -17.49 -17.07
C ARG A 438 4.68 -17.90 -18.06
N VAL A 439 4.28 -18.67 -19.07
CA VAL A 439 5.10 -18.87 -20.26
C VAL A 439 5.19 -17.50 -20.97
N PRO A 440 6.40 -16.96 -21.20
CA PRO A 440 6.54 -15.69 -21.91
C PRO A 440 6.38 -15.89 -23.41
N ASP A 441 6.14 -14.78 -24.12
CA ASP A 441 6.32 -14.73 -25.56
C ASP A 441 7.83 -14.75 -25.86
N TYR A 442 8.31 -15.81 -26.50
CA TYR A 442 9.70 -15.90 -26.90
C TYR A 442 9.92 -15.14 -28.21
N GLN A 443 10.98 -14.34 -28.26
CA GLN A 443 11.42 -13.68 -29.48
C GLN A 443 12.85 -14.09 -29.78
N VAL A 444 13.13 -14.43 -31.04
CA VAL A 444 14.49 -14.66 -31.55
C VAL A 444 14.85 -13.51 -32.48
N GLU A 445 15.89 -12.75 -32.14
CA GLU A 445 16.28 -11.57 -32.93
C GLU A 445 15.09 -10.60 -33.16
N LYS A 446 14.30 -10.36 -32.10
CA LYS A 446 13.08 -9.52 -32.11
C LYS A 446 11.93 -10.02 -32.98
N ARG A 447 11.97 -11.29 -33.42
CA ARG A 447 10.86 -11.94 -34.12
C ARG A 447 10.18 -12.94 -33.21
N PHE A 448 8.85 -12.85 -33.10
CA PHE A 448 8.06 -13.78 -32.32
C PHE A 448 8.28 -15.23 -32.78
N TRP A 449 8.47 -16.13 -31.83
CA TRP A 449 8.67 -17.55 -32.06
C TRP A 449 7.47 -18.32 -31.48
N PRO A 450 6.54 -18.85 -32.29
CA PRO A 450 5.27 -19.43 -31.83
C PRO A 450 5.30 -20.95 -31.56
N ASP A 451 6.41 -21.64 -31.82
CA ASP A 451 6.45 -23.12 -31.84
C ASP A 451 6.71 -23.72 -30.43
N GLN A 452 6.39 -25.00 -30.20
CA GLN A 452 6.70 -25.80 -28.99
C GLN A 452 6.38 -25.19 -27.60
N HIS A 453 5.51 -24.19 -27.53
CA HIS A 453 4.93 -23.68 -26.30
C HIS A 453 3.48 -23.27 -26.57
N TYR A 454 2.74 -22.98 -25.50
CA TYR A 454 1.37 -22.50 -25.59
C TYR A 454 1.27 -21.17 -24.86
N GLU A 455 0.85 -20.14 -25.60
CA GLU A 455 0.58 -18.82 -25.06
C GLU A 455 -0.53 -18.90 -24.01
N GLY A 456 -0.39 -18.12 -22.94
CA GLY A 456 -1.29 -18.18 -21.79
C GLY A 456 -1.07 -19.37 -20.84
N GLY A 457 -0.15 -20.29 -21.17
CA GLY A 457 0.30 -21.36 -20.28
C GLY A 457 1.10 -20.86 -19.07
N ASN A 458 1.39 -21.76 -18.13
CA ASN A 458 2.21 -21.47 -16.95
C ASN A 458 3.45 -22.36 -16.90
N LEU A 459 4.63 -21.75 -16.70
CA LEU A 459 5.84 -22.47 -16.33
C LEU A 459 5.69 -23.08 -14.94
N PHE A 460 4.97 -22.39 -14.05
CA PHE A 460 4.55 -22.93 -12.75
C PHE A 460 3.26 -22.23 -12.33
N ARG A 461 2.33 -22.96 -11.72
CA ARG A 461 1.15 -22.39 -11.04
C ARG A 461 0.69 -23.32 -9.94
N ASP A 462 0.61 -22.80 -8.72
CA ASP A 462 0.08 -23.55 -7.57
C ASP A 462 -0.36 -22.59 -6.46
N THR A 463 -1.10 -23.11 -5.49
CA THR A 463 -1.53 -22.40 -4.28
C THR A 463 -0.90 -23.04 -3.06
N ALA A 464 -0.16 -22.24 -2.27
CA ALA A 464 0.33 -22.66 -0.96
C ALA A 464 -0.68 -22.26 0.13
N ILE A 465 -1.02 -23.20 1.01
CA ILE A 465 -1.67 -22.90 2.28
C ILE A 465 -0.58 -22.72 3.32
N ILE A 466 -0.54 -21.53 3.93
CA ILE A 466 0.48 -21.16 4.90
C ILE A 466 -0.23 -20.91 6.22
N GLU A 467 0.23 -21.60 7.27
CA GLU A 467 -0.34 -21.53 8.61
C GLU A 467 0.77 -21.31 9.63
N MET A 468 0.56 -20.34 10.50
CA MET A 468 1.61 -19.77 11.33
C MET A 468 1.09 -19.57 12.73
N THR A 469 1.78 -20.12 13.72
CA THR A 469 1.50 -19.88 15.13
C THR A 469 2.69 -19.09 15.69
N PRO A 470 2.49 -17.83 16.09
CA PRO A 470 3.57 -17.06 16.69
C PRO A 470 3.98 -17.66 18.06
N PRO A 471 5.24 -17.43 18.48
CA PRO A 471 5.73 -17.78 19.82
C PRO A 471 4.78 -17.27 20.91
N GLN A 472 4.50 -18.08 21.94
CA GLN A 472 3.62 -17.67 23.04
C GLN A 472 4.41 -16.99 24.17
N ALA A 473 5.67 -17.38 24.36
CA ALA A 473 6.64 -16.75 25.26
C ALA A 473 7.93 -16.35 24.52
N PRO A 474 8.71 -15.38 25.06
CA PRO A 474 10.05 -15.08 24.57
C PRO A 474 10.93 -16.34 24.59
N GLY A 475 11.46 -16.73 23.43
CA GLY A 475 12.28 -17.93 23.27
C GLY A 475 11.54 -19.19 22.78
N ASP A 476 10.20 -19.15 22.66
CA ASP A 476 9.45 -20.24 22.01
C ASP A 476 9.72 -20.29 20.50
N GLU A 477 9.69 -21.50 19.93
CA GLU A 477 9.84 -21.66 18.49
C GLU A 477 8.59 -21.24 17.70
N TRP A 478 8.82 -20.67 16.52
CA TRP A 478 7.77 -20.49 15.52
C TRP A 478 7.25 -21.84 15.00
N ALA A 479 5.95 -22.08 15.10
CA ALA A 479 5.32 -23.20 14.41
C ALA A 479 4.75 -22.71 13.07
N VAL A 480 5.53 -22.90 12.01
CA VAL A 480 5.13 -22.57 10.63
C VAL A 480 4.93 -23.86 9.85
N LYS A 481 3.74 -23.99 9.28
CA LYS A 481 3.37 -25.08 8.39
C LYS A 481 3.02 -24.51 7.02
N TYR A 482 3.39 -25.25 5.98
CA TYR A 482 2.91 -24.99 4.63
C TYR A 482 2.55 -26.28 3.91
N ASN A 483 1.78 -26.17 2.83
CA ASN A 483 1.75 -27.14 1.74
C ASN A 483 1.28 -26.49 0.44
N TRP A 484 1.80 -27.01 -0.67
CA TRP A 484 1.24 -26.80 -2.00
C TRP A 484 -0.05 -27.62 -2.14
N LEU A 485 -1.14 -27.02 -2.63
CA LEU A 485 -2.43 -27.71 -2.84
C LEU A 485 -2.31 -28.85 -3.84
N SER A 486 -1.41 -28.76 -4.83
CA SER A 486 -1.14 -29.89 -5.74
C SER A 486 -0.59 -31.15 -5.05
N LYS A 487 -0.08 -31.02 -3.81
CA LYS A 487 0.60 -32.08 -3.06
C LYS A 487 -0.12 -32.48 -1.76
N SER A 488 -1.29 -31.91 -1.45
CA SER A 488 -2.06 -32.21 -0.22
C SER A 488 -3.49 -31.67 -0.26
N ASP A 489 -4.37 -32.21 0.60
CA ASP A 489 -5.79 -31.84 0.70
C ASP A 489 -6.04 -30.49 1.41
N GLY A 490 -5.19 -29.48 1.21
CA GLY A 490 -5.39 -28.14 1.75
C GLY A 490 -5.09 -27.93 3.23
N VAL A 491 -4.43 -28.90 3.87
CA VAL A 491 -3.92 -28.79 5.24
C VAL A 491 -2.43 -28.52 5.21
N ALA A 492 -1.96 -27.49 5.91
CA ALA A 492 -0.53 -27.22 6.05
C ALA A 492 0.09 -28.21 7.06
N THR A 493 0.98 -29.10 6.60
CA THR A 493 1.56 -30.17 7.46
C THR A 493 3.09 -30.14 7.54
N LYS A 494 3.79 -29.55 6.57
CA LYS A 494 5.26 -29.51 6.59
C LYS A 494 5.78 -28.48 7.57
N LYS A 495 6.50 -28.91 8.60
CA LYS A 495 7.27 -28.01 9.48
C LYS A 495 8.44 -27.42 8.69
N LEU A 496 8.57 -26.10 8.68
CA LEU A 496 9.70 -25.42 8.06
C LEU A 496 10.81 -25.22 9.09
N ARG A 497 12.05 -25.55 8.70
CA ARG A 497 13.21 -24.98 9.38
C ARG A 497 13.27 -23.51 9.00
N TYR A 498 13.44 -22.64 10.00
CA TYR A 498 13.64 -21.22 9.77
C TYR A 498 15.03 -20.83 10.26
N SER A 499 15.61 -19.83 9.60
CA SER A 499 16.74 -19.09 10.17
C SER A 499 16.19 -17.84 10.83
N GLU A 500 16.51 -17.65 12.11
CA GLU A 500 16.30 -16.36 12.76
C GLU A 500 17.10 -15.29 12.03
N LEU A 501 16.46 -14.16 11.82
CA LEU A 501 17.04 -12.93 11.30
C LEU A 501 17.08 -11.90 12.43
N VAL A 502 17.84 -10.83 12.21
CA VAL A 502 17.87 -9.68 13.14
C VAL A 502 16.44 -9.15 13.37
N GLY A 503 16.08 -8.92 14.64
CA GLY A 503 14.80 -8.29 15.02
C GLY A 503 13.59 -9.24 15.06
N ASN A 504 13.75 -10.47 15.56
CA ASN A 504 12.68 -11.49 15.69
C ASN A 504 11.98 -11.87 14.37
N ALA A 505 12.62 -11.61 13.23
CA ALA A 505 12.12 -12.06 11.94
C ALA A 505 12.60 -13.49 11.65
N VAL A 506 11.78 -14.28 10.97
CA VAL A 506 12.13 -15.64 10.52
C VAL A 506 12.02 -15.74 9.01
N LYS A 507 13.00 -16.38 8.39
CA LYS A 507 13.01 -16.67 6.95
C LYS A 507 12.50 -18.08 6.69
N ILE A 508 11.58 -18.19 5.75
CA ILE A 508 10.99 -19.45 5.27
C ILE A 508 11.17 -19.53 3.75
N GLU A 509 11.53 -20.71 3.25
CA GLU A 509 11.67 -20.96 1.82
C GLU A 509 10.74 -22.10 1.39
N ILE A 510 9.94 -21.85 0.36
CA ILE A 510 9.02 -22.81 -0.24
C ILE A 510 9.49 -23.07 -1.68
N PRO A 511 10.16 -24.19 -1.96
CA PRO A 511 10.66 -24.48 -3.30
C PRO A 511 9.53 -24.80 -4.27
N PHE A 512 9.72 -24.41 -5.53
CA PHE A 512 8.92 -24.81 -6.67
C PHE A 512 9.83 -25.23 -7.83
N ASP A 513 9.38 -26.20 -8.61
CA ASP A 513 10.16 -26.73 -9.73
C ASP A 513 9.23 -27.22 -10.84
N ASN A 514 9.56 -26.83 -12.06
CA ASN A 514 9.10 -27.46 -13.29
C ASN A 514 10.34 -27.80 -14.14
N PRO A 515 10.76 -29.07 -14.17
CA PRO A 515 11.98 -29.48 -14.86
C PRO A 515 11.81 -29.60 -16.39
N LYS A 516 10.61 -29.35 -16.94
CA LYS A 516 10.32 -29.43 -18.37
C LYS A 516 11.01 -28.31 -19.17
N LYS A 517 10.91 -28.39 -20.50
CA LYS A 517 11.37 -27.37 -21.45
C LYS A 517 10.17 -26.87 -22.27
N PRO A 518 9.75 -25.61 -22.14
CA PRO A 518 10.27 -24.63 -21.19
C PRO A 518 9.91 -24.96 -19.73
N GLY A 519 10.68 -24.41 -18.79
CA GLY A 519 10.52 -24.67 -17.36
C GLY A 519 11.22 -23.66 -16.46
N ILE A 520 10.98 -23.78 -15.16
CA ILE A 520 11.47 -22.83 -14.15
C ILE A 520 11.74 -23.54 -12.83
N THR A 521 12.80 -23.15 -12.15
CA THR A 521 13.12 -23.60 -10.78
C THR A 521 13.38 -22.37 -9.91
N GLY A 522 12.87 -22.41 -8.68
CA GLY A 522 13.11 -21.34 -7.73
C GLY A 522 12.41 -21.60 -6.40
N LYS A 523 12.25 -20.53 -5.62
CA LYS A 523 11.61 -20.59 -4.32
C LYS A 523 10.84 -19.33 -3.99
N ILE A 524 9.75 -19.52 -3.26
CA ILE A 524 9.09 -18.42 -2.56
C ILE A 524 9.80 -18.23 -1.22
N ARG A 525 10.36 -17.05 -1.01
CA ARG A 525 11.00 -16.65 0.25
C ARG A 525 10.04 -15.75 1.03
N LEU A 526 9.59 -16.24 2.17
CA LEU A 526 8.75 -15.51 3.11
C LEU A 526 9.65 -14.98 4.24
N VAL A 527 9.61 -13.67 4.48
CA VAL A 527 10.23 -13.06 5.65
C VAL A 527 9.13 -12.63 6.60
N VAL A 528 9.04 -13.36 7.70
CA VAL A 528 7.94 -13.27 8.67
C VAL A 528 8.45 -12.55 9.90
N ARG A 529 7.64 -11.68 10.49
CA ARG A 529 7.95 -11.07 11.78
C ARG A 529 6.69 -10.84 12.61
N PRO A 530 6.77 -10.93 13.95
CA PRO A 530 5.73 -10.36 14.78
C PRO A 530 5.54 -8.88 14.42
N TRP A 531 4.31 -8.42 14.48
CA TRP A 531 3.95 -7.05 14.16
C TRP A 531 3.25 -6.41 15.35
N ASN A 532 3.58 -5.15 15.64
CA ASN A 532 3.07 -4.42 16.80
C ASN A 532 3.34 -5.08 18.17
N THR A 533 4.35 -5.95 18.25
CA THR A 533 4.82 -6.52 19.51
C THR A 533 5.70 -5.50 20.23
N GLY A 534 5.17 -4.83 21.25
CA GLY A 534 5.92 -3.83 22.04
C GLY A 534 5.41 -2.41 21.87
N SER A 535 4.11 -2.21 22.15
CA SER A 535 3.52 -0.89 22.36
C SER A 535 3.37 -0.59 23.84
#